data_AF-A0A6L9Z2I8-F1
#
_entry.id   AF-A0A6L9Z2I8-F1
#
_cell.length_a   1.000
_cell.length_b   1.000
_cell.length_c   1.000
_cell.angle_alpha   90.00
_cell.angle_beta   90.00
_cell.angle_gamma   90.00
#
_symmetry.space_group_name_H-M   'P 1'
#
loop_
_entity.id
_entity.type
_entity.pdbx_description
1 polymer ?
#
loop_
_entity_poly.entity_id
_entity_poly.type
_entity_poly.pdbx_seq_one_letter_code
_entity_poly.pdbx_strand_id
1 'polypeptide(L)'
;MQYFPSIDYLLEVLKGAVNSLTKGGFLFVGDVRSLPLLETFHTATKFDRASDSLTIDQLRQQVKTAVNQEEELVIDPAFFLALREYIPEIKQVQIQLKPGDYQNELTKFRYDVILHVGQEVCSTVTPEWLDYDQEGLNLSTIKQILLDKKPEVVGIQHIPNARLQEEVTLVQELDDFTKIKTVGQLRNTLQHKKHVGVEPKNLWNLKDELPYSVHITWSATGGNGYYDAIFIRNESACDSQRVIPNLEATAPVKAWSAYANNPLKQESNRHLVSQLSSFLKKKLPDYMLPSALVMLDTLPLTPNGKVDRFALPAPDGEITRVEEYVAPRTPTEEIIANIFANLLGVQDVGIHDNFFRLGGHSLLATQLISQLRVTFNIEITLREIFDSPTVKNVADYLEVAHQLSKVSDNPKVGKERVEF
;
A
#
# COMPACT_ATOMS: atom_id res chain seq x y z
N MET A 1 -5.98 0.43 18.10
CA MET A 1 -5.08 1.48 17.55
C MET A 1 -5.28 1.73 16.06
N GLN A 2 -5.55 0.70 15.25
CA GLN A 2 -5.70 0.85 13.80
C GLN A 2 -6.76 1.88 13.36
N TYR A 3 -7.78 2.14 14.18
CA TYR A 3 -8.82 3.15 13.93
C TYR A 3 -8.46 4.56 14.42
N PHE A 4 -7.22 4.79 14.86
CA PHE A 4 -6.81 6.11 15.29
C PHE A 4 -6.59 7.04 14.11
N PRO A 5 -6.97 8.31 14.26
CA PRO A 5 -6.99 9.25 13.14
C PRO A 5 -5.60 9.63 12.62
N SER A 6 -4.61 9.69 13.52
CA SER A 6 -3.26 10.16 13.22
C SER A 6 -2.26 9.67 14.27
N ILE A 7 -0.97 9.83 13.93
CA ILE A 7 0.14 9.56 14.84
C ILE A 7 0.15 10.51 16.05
N ASP A 8 -0.24 11.78 15.87
CA ASP A 8 -0.31 12.75 16.96
C ASP A 8 -1.38 12.36 17.99
N TYR A 9 -2.53 11.87 17.52
CA TYR A 9 -3.57 11.35 18.42
C TYR A 9 -3.07 10.15 19.21
N LEU A 10 -2.36 9.22 18.55
CA LEU A 10 -1.75 8.08 19.23
C LEU A 10 -0.74 8.54 20.28
N LEU A 11 0.09 9.53 19.98
CA LEU A 11 1.09 10.06 20.90
C LEU A 11 0.44 10.59 22.19
N GLU A 12 -0.63 11.37 22.08
CA GLU A 12 -1.38 11.89 23.23
C GLU A 12 -2.01 10.76 24.06
N VAL A 13 -2.59 9.75 23.41
CA VAL A 13 -3.15 8.56 24.08
C VAL A 13 -2.07 7.79 24.85
N LEU A 14 -0.91 7.54 24.22
CA LEU A 14 0.20 6.83 24.86
C LEU A 14 0.74 7.61 26.06
N LYS A 15 0.87 8.94 25.93
CA LYS A 15 1.27 9.82 27.03
C LYS A 15 0.29 9.77 28.20
N GLY A 16 -1.01 9.86 27.92
CA GLY A 16 -2.05 9.72 28.94
C GLY A 16 -2.03 8.35 29.63
N ALA A 17 -1.82 7.28 28.86
CA ALA A 17 -1.73 5.91 29.38
C ALA A 17 -0.50 5.73 30.28
N VAL A 18 0.68 6.20 29.86
CA VAL A 18 1.91 6.13 30.65
C VAL A 18 1.76 6.88 31.98
N ASN A 19 1.17 8.07 31.97
CA ASN A 19 0.93 8.87 33.17
C ASN A 19 -0.05 8.21 34.15
N SER A 20 -0.88 7.28 33.68
CA SER A 20 -1.86 6.56 34.50
C SER A 20 -1.27 5.29 35.13
N LEU A 21 -0.06 4.88 34.74
CA LEU A 21 0.59 3.68 35.26
C LEU A 21 1.29 3.95 36.59
N THR A 22 1.21 2.98 37.49
CA THR A 22 2.06 2.94 38.68
C THR A 22 3.51 2.62 38.29
N LYS A 23 4.49 3.05 39.09
CA LYS A 23 5.91 2.73 38.86
C LYS A 23 6.12 1.21 38.77
N GLY A 24 6.79 0.75 37.72
CA GLY A 24 6.99 -0.67 37.42
C GLY A 24 5.87 -1.31 36.60
N GLY A 25 4.86 -0.54 36.17
CA GLY A 25 3.84 -1.00 35.24
C GLY A 25 4.37 -1.14 33.81
N PHE A 26 3.58 -1.80 32.96
CA PHE A 26 3.85 -1.90 31.53
C PHE A 26 2.58 -1.57 30.73
N LEU A 27 2.76 -0.94 29.57
CA LEU A 27 1.71 -0.72 28.58
C LEU A 27 1.87 -1.75 27.46
N PHE A 28 0.85 -2.59 27.28
CA PHE A 28 0.79 -3.52 26.15
C PHE A 28 0.02 -2.88 25.01
N VAL A 29 0.67 -2.81 23.85
CA VAL A 29 0.15 -2.24 22.63
C VAL A 29 0.10 -3.35 21.59
N GLY A 30 -1.05 -4.00 21.50
CA GLY A 30 -1.24 -5.16 20.66
C GLY A 30 -1.71 -4.84 19.24
N ASP A 31 -1.42 -5.76 18.33
CA ASP A 31 -1.99 -5.86 16.99
C ASP A 31 -1.70 -4.64 16.11
N VAL A 32 -0.45 -4.21 16.12
CA VAL A 32 0.03 -3.06 15.37
C VAL A 32 0.37 -3.46 13.94
N ARG A 33 -0.22 -2.80 12.94
CA ARG A 33 0.13 -3.00 11.53
C ARG A 33 1.50 -2.37 11.23
N SER A 34 2.36 -3.12 10.55
CA SER A 34 3.74 -2.71 10.23
C SER A 34 3.84 -1.81 9.00
N LEU A 35 4.32 -0.57 9.19
CA LEU A 35 4.49 0.38 8.08
C LEU A 35 5.54 -0.09 7.07
N PRO A 36 6.71 -0.59 7.50
CA PRO A 36 7.72 -1.12 6.57
C PRO A 36 7.23 -2.30 5.72
N LEU A 37 6.17 -3.00 6.13
CA LEU A 37 5.60 -4.13 5.41
C LEU A 37 4.29 -3.78 4.67
N LEU A 38 3.85 -2.52 4.70
CA LEU A 38 2.58 -2.11 4.12
C LEU A 38 2.52 -2.34 2.61
N GLU A 39 3.59 -1.99 1.89
CA GLU A 39 3.71 -2.23 0.46
C GLU A 39 3.74 -3.74 0.15
N THR A 40 4.49 -4.52 0.92
CA THR A 40 4.56 -5.98 0.79
C THR A 40 3.19 -6.62 0.96
N PHE A 41 2.42 -6.18 1.96
CA PHE A 41 1.06 -6.66 2.21
C PHE A 41 0.11 -6.37 1.03
N HIS A 42 0.10 -5.11 0.55
CA HIS A 42 -0.74 -4.72 -0.58
C HIS A 42 -0.31 -5.41 -1.88
N THR A 43 1.00 -5.59 -2.09
CA THR A 43 1.55 -6.33 -3.23
C THR A 43 1.05 -7.76 -3.25
N ALA A 44 1.17 -8.48 -2.13
CA ALA A 44 0.70 -9.87 -2.03
C ALA A 44 -0.82 -9.97 -2.28
N THR A 45 -1.60 -9.07 -1.68
CA THR A 45 -3.06 -9.08 -1.81
C THR A 45 -3.53 -8.76 -3.22
N LYS A 46 -2.91 -7.77 -3.89
CA LYS A 46 -3.24 -7.40 -5.28
C LYS A 46 -2.78 -8.46 -6.26
N PHE A 47 -1.59 -9.04 -6.04
CA PHE A 47 -1.05 -10.10 -6.87
C PHE A 47 -1.92 -11.36 -6.85
N ASP A 48 -2.39 -11.78 -5.66
CA ASP A 48 -3.25 -12.96 -5.52
C ASP A 48 -4.57 -12.82 -6.29
N ARG A 49 -5.16 -11.62 -6.27
CA ARG A 49 -6.42 -11.29 -6.95
C ARG A 49 -6.27 -10.93 -8.42
N ALA A 50 -5.05 -10.69 -8.91
CA ALA A 50 -4.80 -10.23 -10.27
C ALA A 50 -4.95 -11.36 -11.28
N SER A 51 -5.50 -11.03 -12.47
CA SER A 51 -5.51 -11.94 -13.60
C SER A 51 -4.11 -12.11 -14.19
N ASP A 52 -3.82 -13.28 -14.76
CA ASP A 52 -2.52 -13.56 -15.37
C ASP A 52 -2.19 -12.64 -16.57
N SER A 53 -3.22 -12.06 -17.18
CA SER A 53 -3.13 -11.09 -18.27
C SER A 53 -2.76 -9.67 -17.81
N LEU A 54 -2.88 -9.34 -16.52
CA LEU A 54 -2.57 -8.02 -15.99
C LEU A 54 -1.08 -7.72 -16.16
N THR A 55 -0.73 -6.49 -16.54
CA THR A 55 0.68 -6.10 -16.67
C THR A 55 1.29 -5.79 -15.32
N ILE A 56 2.62 -5.89 -15.22
CA ILE A 56 3.34 -5.55 -13.99
C ILE A 56 3.20 -4.08 -13.62
N ASP A 57 3.20 -3.19 -14.61
CA ASP A 57 2.97 -1.75 -14.37
C ASP A 57 1.58 -1.47 -13.80
N GLN A 58 0.57 -2.21 -14.26
CA GLN A 58 -0.80 -2.11 -13.73
C GLN A 58 -0.88 -2.64 -12.30
N LEU A 59 -0.23 -3.77 -12.01
CA LEU A 59 -0.16 -4.31 -10.65
C LEU A 59 0.51 -3.30 -9.70
N ARG A 60 1.66 -2.74 -10.07
CA ARG A 60 2.36 -1.70 -9.29
C ARG A 60 1.48 -0.49 -9.03
N GLN A 61 0.77 -0.02 -10.04
CA GLN A 61 -0.15 1.09 -9.89
C GLN A 61 -1.25 0.76 -8.88
N GLN A 62 -1.85 -0.43 -8.97
CA GLN A 62 -2.87 -0.87 -8.01
C GLN A 62 -2.33 -0.98 -6.57
N VAL A 63 -1.08 -1.41 -6.40
CA VAL A 63 -0.41 -1.47 -5.09
C VAL A 63 -0.20 -0.07 -4.55
N LYS A 64 0.37 0.84 -5.35
CA LYS A 64 0.61 2.23 -4.96
C LYS A 64 -0.68 2.94 -4.56
N THR A 65 -1.75 2.77 -5.33
CA THR A 65 -3.08 3.28 -4.99
C THR A 65 -3.57 2.70 -3.66
N ALA A 66 -3.42 1.40 -3.43
CA ALA A 66 -3.87 0.77 -2.19
C ALA A 66 -3.09 1.24 -0.96
N VAL A 67 -1.76 1.44 -1.08
CA VAL A 67 -0.93 2.02 -0.02
C VAL A 67 -1.34 3.47 0.27
N ASN A 68 -1.59 4.26 -0.78
CA ASN A 68 -2.01 5.66 -0.66
C ASN A 68 -3.44 5.85 -0.14
N GLN A 69 -4.27 4.81 -0.21
CA GLN A 69 -5.66 4.82 0.25
C GLN A 69 -5.85 4.00 1.52
N GLU A 70 -4.76 3.69 2.24
CA GLU A 70 -4.81 2.94 3.49
C GLU A 70 -5.53 3.73 4.59
N GLU A 71 -6.74 3.26 4.94
CA GLU A 71 -7.65 3.95 5.86
C GLU A 71 -7.36 3.64 7.33
N GLU A 72 -6.52 2.65 7.61
CA GLU A 72 -6.11 2.33 8.98
C GLU A 72 -4.73 2.92 9.31
N LEU A 73 -4.51 3.25 10.57
CA LEU A 73 -3.21 3.70 11.05
C LEU A 73 -2.22 2.51 11.08
N VAL A 74 -1.13 2.67 10.34
CA VAL A 74 -0.03 1.71 10.20
C VAL A 74 1.25 2.38 10.71
N ILE A 75 2.03 1.68 11.53
CA ILE A 75 3.09 2.27 12.35
C ILE A 75 4.42 1.54 12.15
N ASP A 76 5.49 2.29 11.95
CA ASP A 76 6.86 1.80 11.94
C ASP A 76 7.29 1.43 13.37
N PRO A 77 7.81 0.22 13.63
CA PRO A 77 8.31 -0.16 14.95
C PRO A 77 9.31 0.85 15.56
N ALA A 78 10.09 1.56 14.73
CA ALA A 78 11.01 2.60 15.17
C ALA A 78 10.31 3.78 15.88
N PHE A 79 9.00 3.97 15.68
CA PHE A 79 8.19 4.92 16.44
C PHE A 79 8.32 4.70 17.94
N PHE A 80 8.15 3.45 18.39
CA PHE A 80 8.15 3.12 19.80
C PHE A 80 9.54 3.25 20.42
N LEU A 81 10.59 3.00 19.63
CA LEU A 81 11.97 3.25 20.04
C LEU A 81 12.21 4.75 20.25
N ALA A 82 11.79 5.59 19.30
CA ALA A 82 11.90 7.06 19.38
C ALA A 82 11.04 7.66 20.50
N LEU A 83 9.93 7.01 20.88
CA LEU A 83 9.04 7.46 21.94
C LEU A 83 9.73 7.63 23.31
N ARG A 84 10.81 6.88 23.56
CA ARG A 84 11.62 6.98 24.80
C ARG A 84 12.26 8.35 24.98
N GLU A 85 12.61 9.04 23.88
CA GLU A 85 13.17 10.39 23.96
C GLU A 85 12.11 11.42 24.35
N TYR A 86 10.86 11.17 23.97
CA TYR A 86 9.73 12.09 24.22
C TYR A 86 9.02 11.81 25.55
N ILE A 87 9.02 10.55 26.01
CA ILE A 87 8.41 10.10 27.27
C ILE A 87 9.49 9.38 28.10
N PRO A 88 10.32 10.11 28.86
CA PRO A 88 11.46 9.55 29.60
C PRO A 88 11.09 8.54 30.69
N GLU A 89 9.81 8.48 31.07
CA GLU A 89 9.25 7.47 31.97
C GLU A 89 9.30 6.06 31.36
N ILE A 90 9.26 5.96 30.02
CA ILE A 90 9.46 4.72 29.29
C ILE A 90 10.94 4.37 29.34
N LYS A 91 11.28 3.40 30.18
CA LYS A 91 12.66 2.93 30.33
C LYS A 91 13.03 1.90 29.28
N GLN A 92 12.03 1.18 28.77
CA GLN A 92 12.26 0.07 27.85
C GLN A 92 11.08 -0.17 26.91
N VAL A 93 11.41 -0.64 25.71
CA VAL A 93 10.49 -0.97 24.62
C VAL A 93 10.83 -2.37 24.15
N GLN A 94 9.83 -3.24 24.04
CA GLN A 94 9.98 -4.55 23.41
C GLN A 94 9.05 -4.61 22.21
N ILE A 95 9.58 -4.96 21.05
CA ILE A 95 8.83 -5.22 19.82
C ILE A 95 8.86 -6.73 19.60
N GLN A 96 7.69 -7.34 19.45
CA GLN A 96 7.54 -8.79 19.33
C GLN A 96 6.76 -9.15 18.07
N LEU A 97 7.25 -10.16 17.35
CA LEU A 97 6.49 -10.78 16.28
C LEU A 97 5.26 -11.50 16.87
N LYS A 98 4.17 -11.54 16.11
CA LYS A 98 2.97 -12.25 16.51
C LYS A 98 3.23 -13.76 16.67
N PRO A 99 2.85 -14.35 17.82
CA PRO A 99 2.93 -15.80 18.00
C PRO A 99 1.85 -16.51 17.17
N GLY A 100 2.11 -17.77 16.79
CA GLY A 100 1.13 -18.62 16.10
C GLY A 100 1.67 -19.38 14.90
N ASP A 101 0.90 -20.38 14.47
CA ASP A 101 1.25 -21.29 13.37
C ASP A 101 0.53 -20.95 12.06
N TYR A 102 -0.50 -20.12 12.16
CA TYR A 102 -1.28 -19.70 11.00
C TYR A 102 -0.46 -18.70 10.19
N GLN A 103 -0.41 -18.90 8.88
CA GLN A 103 0.19 -17.95 7.96
C GLN A 103 -0.92 -17.07 7.37
N ASN A 104 -1.23 -15.98 8.05
CA ASN A 104 -2.27 -15.03 7.63
C ASN A 104 -1.80 -13.59 7.85
N GLU A 105 -2.65 -12.61 7.52
CA GLU A 105 -2.30 -11.20 7.64
C GLU A 105 -1.87 -10.82 9.07
N LEU A 106 -2.61 -11.32 10.08
CA LEU A 106 -2.36 -11.02 11.49
C LEU A 106 -0.97 -11.49 11.94
N THR A 107 -0.54 -12.68 11.54
CA THR A 107 0.74 -13.25 12.00
C THR A 107 1.95 -12.79 11.18
N LYS A 108 1.72 -12.36 9.93
CA LYS A 108 2.76 -11.94 8.99
C LYS A 108 3.09 -10.45 9.07
N PHE A 109 2.07 -9.59 9.14
CA PHE A 109 2.21 -8.14 8.93
C PHE A 109 1.93 -7.29 10.17
N ARG A 110 1.66 -7.93 11.32
CA ARG A 110 1.43 -7.26 12.59
C ARG A 110 2.45 -7.65 13.65
N TYR A 111 2.58 -6.78 14.65
CA TYR A 111 3.47 -6.96 15.78
C TYR A 111 2.82 -6.45 17.07
N ASP A 112 3.40 -6.87 18.20
CA ASP A 112 3.00 -6.41 19.52
C ASP A 112 4.15 -5.61 20.14
N VAL A 113 3.79 -4.63 20.97
CA VAL A 113 4.75 -3.78 21.67
C VAL A 113 4.47 -3.77 23.16
N ILE A 114 5.53 -3.87 23.97
CA ILE A 114 5.47 -3.71 25.43
C ILE A 114 6.34 -2.53 25.81
N LEU A 115 5.74 -1.52 26.45
CA LEU A 115 6.45 -0.35 26.98
C LEU A 115 6.53 -0.48 28.50
N HIS A 116 7.75 -0.57 29.04
CA HIS A 116 7.98 -0.68 30.47
C HIS A 116 8.24 0.70 31.10
N VAL A 117 7.50 1.01 32.15
CA VAL A 117 7.47 2.36 32.77
C VAL A 117 8.02 2.31 34.19
N GLY A 118 9.05 3.13 34.45
CA GLY A 118 9.53 3.43 35.81
C GLY A 118 10.31 2.33 36.55
N GLN A 119 10.57 1.16 35.96
CA GLN A 119 11.55 0.19 36.49
C GLN A 119 12.92 0.46 35.85
N GLU A 120 13.96 0.64 36.67
CA GLU A 120 15.35 0.60 36.21
C GLU A 120 15.68 -0.82 35.77
N VAL A 121 16.13 -0.99 34.52
CA VAL A 121 16.58 -2.27 34.02
C VAL A 121 18.01 -2.47 34.53
N CYS A 122 18.21 -3.51 35.34
CA CYS A 122 19.54 -3.86 35.82
C CYS A 122 20.35 -4.44 34.66
N SER A 123 21.51 -3.81 34.38
CA SER A 123 22.59 -4.31 33.52
C SER A 123 22.18 -4.82 32.13
N THR A 124 22.34 -3.98 31.11
CA THR A 124 22.38 -4.40 29.72
C THR A 124 23.62 -5.26 29.49
N VAL A 125 23.46 -6.58 29.53
CA VAL A 125 24.47 -7.49 28.97
C VAL A 125 24.41 -7.30 27.46
N THR A 126 25.48 -6.78 26.86
CA THR A 126 25.58 -6.68 25.41
C THR A 126 25.69 -8.11 24.86
N PRO A 127 24.69 -8.60 24.10
CA PRO A 127 24.78 -9.93 23.53
C PRO A 127 25.97 -10.02 22.56
N GLU A 128 26.62 -11.17 22.53
CA GLU A 128 27.45 -11.54 21.37
C GLU A 128 26.50 -11.74 20.19
N TRP A 129 26.69 -10.95 19.12
CA TRP A 129 25.87 -11.01 17.92
C TRP A 129 26.52 -11.90 16.87
N LEU A 130 25.77 -12.90 16.42
CA LEU A 130 26.12 -13.77 15.30
C LEU A 130 25.18 -13.46 14.13
N ASP A 131 25.73 -13.38 12.92
CA ASP A 131 24.93 -13.18 11.70
C ASP A 131 24.52 -14.53 11.12
N TYR A 132 23.23 -14.70 10.82
CA TYR A 132 22.67 -15.99 10.39
C TYR A 132 23.33 -16.54 9.11
N ASP A 133 23.51 -15.69 8.10
CA ASP A 133 24.04 -16.12 6.80
C ASP A 133 25.58 -16.19 6.81
N GLN A 134 26.26 -15.21 7.42
CA GLN A 134 27.73 -15.19 7.43
C GLN A 134 28.34 -16.34 8.24
N GLU A 135 27.68 -16.76 9.32
CA GLU A 135 28.12 -17.87 10.17
C GLU A 135 27.55 -19.23 9.69
N GLY A 136 26.77 -19.26 8.59
CA GLY A 136 26.19 -20.49 8.03
C GLY A 136 25.22 -21.18 8.98
N LEU A 137 24.48 -20.41 9.77
CA LEU A 137 23.61 -20.91 10.83
C LEU A 137 22.35 -21.58 10.27
N ASN A 138 21.85 -22.52 11.04
CA ASN A 138 20.57 -23.18 10.91
C ASN A 138 20.10 -23.64 12.29
N LEU A 139 18.84 -24.06 12.42
CA LEU A 139 18.25 -24.46 13.70
C LEU A 139 19.10 -25.48 14.48
N SER A 140 19.69 -26.46 13.80
CA SER A 140 20.53 -27.49 14.42
C SER A 140 21.85 -26.92 14.96
N THR A 141 22.52 -26.08 14.17
CA THR A 141 23.79 -25.43 14.60
C THR A 141 23.55 -24.42 15.73
N ILE A 142 22.44 -23.68 15.71
CA ILE A 142 22.05 -22.77 16.80
C ILE A 142 21.88 -23.57 18.09
N LYS A 143 21.16 -24.70 18.02
CA LYS A 143 20.99 -25.60 19.16
C LYS A 143 22.33 -26.14 19.69
N GLN A 144 23.25 -26.52 18.80
CA GLN A 144 24.60 -26.98 19.20
C GLN A 144 25.38 -25.87 19.91
N ILE A 145 25.38 -24.64 19.37
CA ILE A 145 26.07 -23.49 19.99
C ILE A 145 25.56 -23.24 21.42
N LEU A 146 24.24 -23.28 21.62
CA LEU A 146 23.62 -23.05 22.93
C LEU A 146 23.95 -24.16 23.95
N LEU A 147 24.12 -25.41 23.49
CA LEU A 147 24.47 -26.57 24.32
C LEU A 147 25.96 -26.63 24.67
N ASP A 148 26.82 -26.33 23.69
CA ASP A 148 28.28 -26.50 23.81
C ASP A 148 28.93 -25.31 24.52
N LYS A 149 28.66 -24.08 24.04
CA LYS A 149 29.28 -22.86 24.57
C LYS A 149 28.59 -22.36 25.84
N LYS A 150 27.31 -22.70 26.02
CA LYS A 150 26.45 -22.27 27.13
C LYS A 150 26.53 -20.76 27.47
N PRO A 151 26.42 -19.85 26.47
CA PRO A 151 26.54 -18.41 26.69
C PRO A 151 25.47 -17.90 27.67
N GLU A 152 25.78 -16.81 28.37
CA GLU A 152 24.80 -16.15 29.24
C GLU A 152 23.70 -15.46 28.41
N VAL A 153 24.13 -14.74 27.36
CA VAL A 153 23.27 -14.07 26.38
C VAL A 153 23.93 -14.17 24.99
N VAL A 154 23.17 -14.58 23.98
CA VAL A 154 23.61 -14.58 22.57
C VAL A 154 22.50 -14.09 21.65
N GLY A 155 22.83 -13.18 20.74
CA GLY A 155 21.93 -12.65 19.73
C GLY A 155 22.26 -13.24 18.36
N ILE A 156 21.24 -13.56 17.57
CA ILE A 156 21.36 -13.98 16.19
C ILE A 156 20.59 -12.98 15.34
N GLN A 157 21.28 -12.29 14.44
CA GLN A 157 20.70 -11.26 13.59
C GLN A 157 20.47 -11.77 12.16
N HIS A 158 19.59 -11.08 11.44
CA HIS A 158 19.29 -11.31 10.02
C HIS A 158 18.80 -12.74 9.73
N ILE A 159 17.92 -13.28 10.57
CA ILE A 159 17.29 -14.58 10.32
C ILE A 159 16.16 -14.40 9.28
N PRO A 160 16.19 -15.11 8.12
CA PRO A 160 15.14 -14.96 7.12
C PRO A 160 13.79 -15.47 7.65
N ASN A 161 12.77 -14.61 7.63
CA ASN A 161 11.45 -14.95 8.14
C ASN A 161 10.70 -15.85 7.16
N ALA A 162 10.57 -17.15 7.46
CA ALA A 162 9.85 -18.11 6.60
C ALA A 162 8.43 -17.64 6.24
N ARG A 163 7.76 -16.92 7.17
CA ARG A 163 6.38 -16.46 6.98
C ARG A 163 6.24 -15.39 5.90
N LEU A 164 7.31 -14.65 5.60
CA LEU A 164 7.31 -13.50 4.68
C LEU A 164 8.17 -13.73 3.43
N GLN A 165 8.88 -14.85 3.32
CA GLN A 165 9.80 -15.05 2.20
C GLN A 165 9.09 -15.01 0.84
N GLU A 166 7.87 -15.54 0.75
CA GLU A 166 7.07 -15.50 -0.48
C GLU A 166 6.77 -14.06 -0.89
N GLU A 167 6.25 -13.26 0.04
CA GLU A 167 5.83 -11.89 -0.23
C GLU A 167 7.01 -10.93 -0.44
N VAL A 168 8.11 -11.12 0.28
CA VAL A 168 9.33 -10.32 0.09
C VAL A 168 10.00 -10.65 -1.25
N THR A 169 10.05 -11.92 -1.63
CA THR A 169 10.53 -12.33 -2.96
C THR A 169 9.64 -11.74 -4.06
N LEU A 170 8.32 -11.73 -3.87
CA LEU A 170 7.38 -11.13 -4.80
C LEU A 170 7.69 -9.64 -5.04
N VAL A 171 7.89 -8.84 -3.98
CA VAL A 171 8.23 -7.42 -4.11
C VAL A 171 9.57 -7.23 -4.83
N GLN A 172 10.59 -8.02 -4.47
CA GLN A 172 11.92 -7.96 -5.12
C GLN A 172 11.85 -8.28 -6.62
N GLU A 173 11.08 -9.29 -7.00
CA GLU A 173 10.88 -9.66 -8.42
C GLU A 173 10.03 -8.62 -9.16
N LEU A 174 9.08 -8.00 -8.46
CA LEU A 174 8.29 -6.91 -9.01
C LEU A 174 9.22 -5.76 -9.39
N ASP A 175 10.27 -5.48 -8.62
CA ASP A 175 11.25 -4.42 -8.86
C ASP A 175 12.26 -4.69 -9.99
N ASP A 176 12.42 -5.93 -10.48
CA ASP A 176 13.28 -6.23 -11.63
C ASP A 176 12.56 -6.00 -12.98
N PHE A 177 12.76 -4.82 -13.55
CA PHE A 177 12.09 -4.32 -14.77
C PHE A 177 12.44 -5.05 -16.07
N THR A 178 13.45 -5.93 -16.06
CA THR A 178 14.10 -6.34 -17.31
C THR A 178 13.50 -7.57 -17.99
N LYS A 179 12.69 -8.36 -17.27
CA LYS A 179 12.29 -9.71 -17.75
C LYS A 179 10.80 -10.01 -17.73
N ILE A 180 10.02 -9.38 -16.85
CA ILE A 180 8.65 -9.80 -16.56
C ILE A 180 7.66 -8.72 -17.00
N LYS A 181 6.72 -9.06 -17.89
CA LYS A 181 5.73 -8.11 -18.44
C LYS A 181 4.34 -8.30 -17.84
N THR A 182 3.98 -9.53 -17.47
CA THR A 182 2.63 -9.84 -16.96
C THR A 182 2.68 -10.61 -15.63
N VAL A 183 1.57 -10.53 -14.89
CA VAL A 183 1.38 -11.26 -13.63
C VAL A 183 1.50 -12.78 -13.82
N GLY A 184 1.00 -13.33 -14.92
CA GLY A 184 1.14 -14.77 -15.21
C GLY A 184 2.60 -15.21 -15.35
N GLN A 185 3.46 -14.37 -15.95
CA GLN A 185 4.90 -14.63 -16.02
C GLN A 185 5.54 -14.57 -14.64
N LEU A 186 5.18 -13.58 -13.83
CA LEU A 186 5.65 -13.44 -12.45
C LEU A 186 5.27 -14.65 -11.59
N ARG A 187 4.02 -15.11 -11.69
CA ARG A 187 3.51 -16.29 -11.00
C ARG A 187 4.32 -17.55 -11.34
N ASN A 188 4.65 -17.73 -12.63
CA ASN A 188 5.49 -18.85 -13.08
C ASN A 188 6.93 -18.76 -12.54
N THR A 189 7.53 -17.57 -12.54
CA THR A 189 8.87 -17.35 -11.96
C THR A 189 8.91 -17.70 -10.48
N LEU A 190 7.89 -17.27 -9.72
CA LEU A 190 7.81 -17.53 -8.28
C LEU A 190 7.60 -19.02 -7.96
N GLN A 191 6.82 -19.76 -8.76
CA GLN A 191 6.62 -21.21 -8.56
C GLN A 191 7.92 -22.03 -8.60
N HIS A 192 8.93 -21.55 -9.31
CA HIS A 192 10.22 -22.23 -9.44
C HIS A 192 11.25 -21.82 -8.38
N LYS A 193 10.95 -20.82 -7.54
CA LYS A 193 11.83 -20.42 -6.45
C LYS A 193 11.55 -21.22 -5.19
N LYS A 194 12.62 -21.69 -4.55
CA LYS A 194 12.54 -22.23 -3.19
C LYS A 194 12.63 -21.07 -2.20
N HIS A 195 11.65 -20.99 -1.31
CA HIS A 195 11.71 -20.10 -0.16
C HIS A 195 12.56 -20.74 0.93
N VAL A 196 13.61 -20.05 1.35
CA VAL A 196 14.49 -20.47 2.44
C VAL A 196 14.29 -19.51 3.59
N GLY A 197 13.81 -20.00 4.72
CA GLY A 197 13.66 -19.21 5.93
C GLY A 197 13.38 -20.09 7.14
N VAL A 198 13.45 -19.47 8.32
CA VAL A 198 13.21 -20.15 9.59
C VAL A 198 11.87 -19.66 10.16
N GLU A 199 10.96 -20.59 10.41
CA GLU A 199 9.70 -20.29 11.10
C GLU A 199 10.00 -19.79 12.53
N PRO A 200 9.53 -18.60 12.93
CA PRO A 200 9.76 -18.06 14.28
C PRO A 200 9.36 -19.03 15.40
N LYS A 201 8.32 -19.85 15.17
CA LYS A 201 7.88 -20.89 16.10
C LYS A 201 8.97 -21.91 16.40
N ASN A 202 9.74 -22.31 15.40
CA ASN A 202 10.80 -23.31 15.58
C ASN A 202 11.87 -22.81 16.55
N LEU A 203 12.16 -21.51 16.54
CA LEU A 203 13.06 -20.89 17.52
C LEU A 203 12.39 -20.73 18.88
N TRP A 204 11.12 -20.32 18.95
CA TRP A 204 10.41 -20.26 20.24
C TRP A 204 10.32 -21.63 20.93
N ASN A 205 10.16 -22.72 20.18
CA ASN A 205 10.11 -24.08 20.74
C ASN A 205 11.44 -24.49 21.39
N LEU A 206 12.57 -23.84 21.06
CA LEU A 206 13.85 -24.12 21.72
C LEU A 206 13.83 -23.82 23.21
N LYS A 207 12.94 -22.94 23.69
CA LYS A 207 12.77 -22.65 25.12
C LYS A 207 12.28 -23.86 25.92
N ASP A 208 11.57 -24.78 25.26
CA ASP A 208 11.01 -25.97 25.89
C ASP A 208 12.04 -27.11 25.91
N GLU A 209 13.08 -27.02 25.08
CA GLU A 209 14.15 -28.02 24.93
C GLU A 209 15.46 -27.62 25.62
N LEU A 210 15.70 -26.32 25.82
CA LEU A 210 16.95 -25.76 26.33
C LEU A 210 16.68 -24.82 27.52
N PRO A 211 17.63 -24.64 28.45
CA PRO A 211 17.48 -23.74 29.60
C PRO A 211 17.67 -22.26 29.21
N TYR A 212 17.00 -21.83 28.14
CA TYR A 212 17.06 -20.48 27.59
C TYR A 212 15.66 -19.90 27.38
N SER A 213 15.52 -18.63 27.67
CA SER A 213 14.41 -17.80 27.21
C SER A 213 14.72 -17.27 25.81
N VAL A 214 13.72 -17.29 24.92
CA VAL A 214 13.85 -16.89 23.51
C VAL A 214 13.01 -15.66 23.24
N HIS A 215 13.67 -14.58 22.81
CA HIS A 215 13.03 -13.33 22.41
C HIS A 215 13.23 -13.12 20.91
N ILE A 216 12.16 -12.83 20.17
CA ILE A 216 12.21 -12.58 18.72
C ILE A 216 11.65 -11.19 18.45
N THR A 217 12.42 -10.39 17.71
CA THR A 217 12.09 -9.02 17.29
C THR A 217 12.31 -8.88 15.78
N TRP A 218 11.68 -7.90 15.15
CA TRP A 218 12.02 -7.54 13.77
C TRP A 218 13.48 -7.12 13.67
N SER A 219 14.15 -7.52 12.59
CA SER A 219 15.51 -7.07 12.28
C SER A 219 15.44 -5.65 11.74
N ALA A 220 16.18 -4.72 12.35
CA ALA A 220 15.99 -3.28 12.15
C ALA A 220 14.51 -2.84 12.33
N THR A 221 13.80 -2.50 11.24
CA THR A 221 12.37 -2.15 11.27
C THR A 221 11.47 -3.22 10.63
N GLY A 222 12.04 -4.35 10.18
CA GLY A 222 11.32 -5.51 9.66
C GLY A 222 10.95 -5.48 8.18
N GLY A 223 11.13 -4.34 7.49
CA GLY A 223 10.76 -4.19 6.06
C GLY A 223 11.54 -5.08 5.09
N ASN A 224 12.66 -5.66 5.52
CA ASN A 224 13.50 -6.55 4.73
C ASN A 224 13.06 -8.03 4.80
N GLY A 225 12.08 -8.38 5.63
CA GLY A 225 11.65 -9.77 5.80
C GLY A 225 12.53 -10.61 6.73
N TYR A 226 13.38 -9.97 7.53
CA TYR A 226 14.25 -10.64 8.50
C TYR A 226 13.82 -10.33 9.94
N TYR A 227 14.14 -11.23 10.85
CA TYR A 227 13.99 -11.03 12.28
C TYR A 227 15.29 -11.38 13.00
N ASP A 228 15.43 -10.87 14.22
CA ASP A 228 16.54 -11.19 15.10
C ASP A 228 16.01 -12.01 16.29
N ALA A 229 16.80 -12.97 16.77
CA ALA A 229 16.47 -13.81 17.91
C ALA A 229 17.54 -13.69 18.99
N ILE A 230 17.13 -13.49 20.24
CA ILE A 230 18.04 -13.44 21.38
C ILE A 230 17.71 -14.53 22.37
N PHE A 231 18.75 -15.24 22.80
CA PHE A 231 18.71 -16.34 23.74
C PHE A 231 19.35 -15.90 25.05
N ILE A 232 18.62 -16.07 26.15
CA ILE A 232 19.05 -15.67 27.49
C ILE A 232 18.97 -16.88 28.39
N ARG A 233 20.08 -17.24 29.05
CA ARG A 233 20.11 -18.41 29.92
C ARG A 233 19.26 -18.19 31.17
N ASN A 234 18.43 -19.17 31.54
CA ASN A 234 17.49 -19.03 32.66
C ASN A 234 18.18 -18.98 34.05
N GLU A 235 19.41 -19.51 34.14
CA GLU A 235 20.21 -19.57 35.38
C GLU A 235 21.10 -18.34 35.60
N SER A 236 21.02 -17.31 34.73
CA SER A 236 21.78 -16.08 34.89
C SER A 236 21.42 -15.39 36.20
N ALA A 237 22.41 -14.82 36.90
CA ALA A 237 22.34 -14.35 38.30
C ALA A 237 21.30 -13.25 38.63
N CYS A 238 20.48 -12.83 37.66
CA CYS A 238 19.30 -12.00 37.87
C CYS A 238 18.09 -12.88 38.23
N ASP A 239 18.20 -13.57 39.37
CA ASP A 239 17.08 -14.24 40.02
C ASP A 239 15.97 -13.19 40.22
N SER A 240 14.84 -13.35 39.50
CA SER A 240 13.63 -12.50 39.46
C SER A 240 13.52 -11.29 38.51
N GLN A 241 14.53 -10.90 37.71
CA GLN A 241 14.41 -9.72 36.83
C GLN A 241 14.92 -9.94 35.39
N ARG A 242 14.05 -9.65 34.42
CA ARG A 242 14.20 -9.92 32.98
C ARG A 242 15.41 -9.19 32.40
N VAL A 243 16.50 -9.90 32.12
CA VAL A 243 17.55 -9.44 31.20
C VAL A 243 16.89 -9.25 29.84
N ILE A 244 16.99 -8.05 29.26
CA ILE A 244 16.41 -7.77 27.94
C ILE A 244 17.52 -7.13 27.12
N PRO A 245 17.80 -7.66 25.92
CA PRO A 245 18.94 -7.24 25.14
C PRO A 245 18.74 -5.79 24.73
N ASN A 246 19.78 -4.99 24.90
CA ASN A 246 19.79 -3.63 24.41
C ASN A 246 19.92 -3.65 22.88
N LEU A 247 18.78 -3.77 22.20
CA LEU A 247 18.66 -3.66 20.74
C LEU A 247 18.79 -2.18 20.34
N GLU A 248 19.86 -1.54 20.78
CA GLU A 248 20.18 -0.13 20.56
C GLU A 248 20.60 0.10 19.11
N ALA A 249 19.69 -0.20 18.17
CA ALA A 249 19.69 0.45 16.89
C ALA A 249 19.31 1.91 17.16
N THR A 250 20.32 2.77 17.32
CA THR A 250 20.16 4.22 17.27
C THR A 250 19.71 4.62 15.87
N ALA A 251 18.42 4.44 15.58
CA ALA A 251 17.82 5.03 14.40
C ALA A 251 17.70 6.54 14.64
N PRO A 252 18.11 7.40 13.69
CA PRO A 252 17.96 8.84 13.85
C PRO A 252 16.48 9.19 14.03
N VAL A 253 16.17 10.03 15.02
CA VAL A 253 14.80 10.50 15.24
C VAL A 253 14.33 11.29 14.03
N LYS A 254 13.22 10.84 13.46
CA LYS A 254 12.56 11.46 12.31
C LYS A 254 11.38 12.31 12.80
N ALA A 255 10.79 13.10 11.91
CA ALA A 255 9.49 13.72 12.19
C ALA A 255 8.42 12.64 12.43
N TRP A 256 7.47 12.89 13.34
CA TRP A 256 6.42 11.92 13.69
C TRP A 256 5.62 11.42 12.47
N SER A 257 5.41 12.30 11.49
CA SER A 257 4.75 11.97 10.23
C SER A 257 5.48 10.93 9.37
N ALA A 258 6.75 10.64 9.63
CA ALA A 258 7.51 9.62 8.91
C ALA A 258 7.37 8.22 9.52
N TYR A 259 6.82 8.11 10.74
CA TYR A 259 6.66 6.84 11.44
C TYR A 259 5.29 6.19 11.24
N ALA A 260 4.35 6.85 10.58
CA ALA A 260 3.03 6.31 10.30
C ALA A 260 2.44 6.93 9.02
N ASN A 261 1.47 6.24 8.42
CA ASN A 261 0.57 6.89 7.46
C ASN A 261 -0.37 7.88 8.17
N ASN A 262 -1.14 8.64 7.38
CA ASN A 262 -2.11 9.60 7.93
C ASN A 262 -3.50 9.39 7.32
N PRO A 263 -4.32 8.51 7.91
CA PRO A 263 -5.66 8.20 7.40
C PRO A 263 -6.58 9.42 7.30
N LEU A 264 -6.64 10.27 8.33
CA LEU A 264 -7.49 11.47 8.32
C LEU A 264 -7.15 12.42 7.18
N LYS A 265 -5.85 12.62 6.96
CA LYS A 265 -5.37 13.51 5.91
C LYS A 265 -5.72 12.96 4.53
N GLN A 266 -5.64 11.65 4.33
CA GLN A 266 -6.05 11.02 3.08
C GLN A 266 -7.55 11.16 2.82
N GLU A 267 -8.40 10.91 3.83
CA GLU A 267 -9.85 11.11 3.70
C GLU A 267 -10.21 12.58 3.41
N SER A 268 -9.64 13.50 4.18
CA SER A 268 -9.84 14.95 4.00
C SER A 268 -9.39 15.41 2.61
N ASN A 269 -8.25 14.89 2.13
CA ASN A 269 -7.72 15.20 0.81
C ASN A 269 -8.67 14.70 -0.29
N ARG A 270 -9.22 13.48 -0.19
CA ARG A 270 -10.20 12.95 -1.17
C ARG A 270 -11.43 13.86 -1.26
N HIS A 271 -11.97 14.25 -0.10
CA HIS A 271 -13.13 15.12 -0.05
C HIS A 271 -12.83 16.51 -0.63
N LEU A 272 -11.68 17.10 -0.29
CA LEU A 272 -11.24 18.39 -0.83
C LEU A 272 -11.06 18.35 -2.35
N VAL A 273 -10.43 17.30 -2.90
CA VAL A 273 -10.26 17.12 -4.34
C VAL A 273 -11.62 17.06 -5.04
N SER A 274 -12.56 16.26 -4.52
CA SER A 274 -13.91 16.16 -5.09
C SER A 274 -14.67 17.51 -5.05
N GLN A 275 -14.59 18.23 -3.93
CA GLN A 275 -15.19 19.55 -3.80
C GLN A 275 -14.56 20.58 -4.74
N LEU A 276 -13.24 20.59 -4.85
CA LEU A 276 -12.50 21.49 -5.73
C LEU A 276 -12.85 21.22 -7.19
N SER A 277 -12.85 19.96 -7.62
CA SER A 277 -13.28 19.58 -8.97
C SER A 277 -14.72 20.02 -9.27
N SER A 278 -15.64 19.80 -8.33
CA SER A 278 -17.05 20.22 -8.47
C SER A 278 -17.20 21.74 -8.54
N PHE A 279 -16.38 22.47 -7.79
CA PHE A 279 -16.34 23.94 -7.83
C PHE A 279 -15.78 24.46 -9.16
N LEU A 280 -14.69 23.86 -9.65
CA LEU A 280 -14.07 24.23 -10.92
C LEU A 280 -15.01 23.97 -12.09
N LYS A 281 -15.72 22.83 -12.12
CA LYS A 281 -16.75 22.50 -13.13
C LYS A 281 -17.82 23.58 -13.29
N LYS A 282 -18.16 24.30 -12.21
CA LYS A 282 -19.16 25.39 -12.25
C LYS A 282 -18.61 26.70 -12.80
N LYS A 283 -17.28 26.87 -12.87
CA LYS A 283 -16.62 28.12 -13.22
C LYS A 283 -15.80 28.06 -14.50
N LEU A 284 -15.34 26.88 -14.88
CA LEU A 284 -14.44 26.66 -16.00
C LEU A 284 -15.10 25.72 -17.02
N PRO A 285 -14.89 25.96 -18.31
CA PRO A 285 -15.21 24.97 -19.35
C PRO A 285 -14.43 23.67 -19.15
N ASP A 286 -14.97 22.55 -19.65
CA ASP A 286 -14.40 21.21 -19.46
C ASP A 286 -12.94 21.08 -19.88
N TYR A 287 -12.52 21.74 -20.97
CA TYR A 287 -11.15 21.71 -21.46
C TYR A 287 -10.14 22.48 -20.59
N MET A 288 -10.60 23.31 -19.65
CA MET A 288 -9.76 24.01 -18.67
C MET A 288 -9.71 23.27 -17.32
N LEU A 289 -10.50 22.20 -17.15
CA LEU A 289 -10.46 21.42 -15.93
C LEU A 289 -9.20 20.54 -15.92
N PRO A 290 -8.42 20.55 -14.82
CA PRO A 290 -7.26 19.67 -14.71
C PRO A 290 -7.71 18.21 -14.70
N SER A 291 -6.99 17.36 -15.45
CA SER A 291 -7.23 15.92 -15.49
C SER A 291 -6.88 15.24 -14.16
N ALA A 292 -5.96 15.81 -13.38
CA ALA A 292 -5.58 15.33 -12.06
C ALA A 292 -5.30 16.49 -11.09
N LEU A 293 -5.60 16.27 -9.81
CA LEU A 293 -5.29 17.19 -8.71
C LEU A 293 -4.42 16.44 -7.70
N VAL A 294 -3.13 16.77 -7.67
CA VAL A 294 -2.17 16.15 -6.74
C VAL A 294 -2.00 17.03 -5.51
N MET A 295 -2.28 16.46 -4.33
CA MET A 295 -2.10 17.15 -3.06
C MET A 295 -0.64 17.12 -2.63
N LEU A 296 -0.11 18.27 -2.26
CA LEU A 296 1.25 18.43 -1.74
C LEU A 296 1.18 19.12 -0.38
N ASP A 297 2.03 18.67 0.54
CA ASP A 297 2.18 19.32 1.85
C ASP A 297 2.86 20.67 1.74
N THR A 298 3.87 20.72 0.88
CA THR A 298 4.64 21.92 0.57
C THR A 298 5.01 21.92 -0.90
N LEU A 299 4.99 23.09 -1.54
CA LEU A 299 5.50 23.22 -2.89
C LEU A 299 7.02 23.00 -2.90
N PRO A 300 7.56 22.13 -3.77
CA PRO A 300 9.00 21.99 -3.91
C PRO A 300 9.57 23.30 -4.46
N LEU A 301 10.63 23.80 -3.81
CA LEU A 301 11.28 25.05 -4.19
C LEU A 301 12.72 24.76 -4.64
N THR A 302 13.13 25.43 -5.71
CA THR A 302 14.54 25.58 -6.09
C THR A 302 15.31 26.33 -5.00
N PRO A 303 16.65 26.24 -4.95
CA PRO A 303 17.48 27.01 -4.01
C PRO A 303 17.24 28.53 -4.04
N ASN A 304 16.75 29.05 -5.17
CA ASN A 304 16.41 30.46 -5.36
C ASN A 304 14.97 30.80 -4.93
N GLY A 305 14.24 29.88 -4.31
CA GLY A 305 12.87 30.08 -3.79
C GLY A 305 11.76 30.02 -4.86
N LYS A 306 12.06 29.68 -6.11
CA LYS A 306 11.05 29.46 -7.16
C LYS A 306 10.52 28.03 -7.11
N VAL A 307 9.27 27.79 -7.50
CA VAL A 307 8.70 26.43 -7.61
C VAL A 307 9.54 25.57 -8.56
N ASP A 308 10.01 24.44 -8.06
CA ASP A 308 10.71 23.43 -8.84
C ASP A 308 9.70 22.49 -9.52
N ARG A 309 9.45 22.73 -10.80
CA ARG A 309 8.50 21.95 -11.59
C ARG A 309 8.99 20.53 -11.89
N PHE A 310 10.30 20.29 -11.87
CA PHE A 310 10.86 18.96 -12.11
C PHE A 310 10.76 18.07 -10.86
N ALA A 311 10.68 18.69 -9.69
CA ALA A 311 10.45 18.01 -8.43
C ALA A 311 8.97 17.81 -8.09
N LEU A 312 8.03 18.29 -8.93
CA LEU A 312 6.62 17.98 -8.76
C LEU A 312 6.39 16.49 -9.06
N PRO A 313 5.70 15.75 -8.19
CA PRO A 313 5.35 14.37 -8.49
C PRO A 313 4.48 14.34 -9.75
N ALA A 314 4.72 13.34 -10.59
CA ALA A 314 3.80 13.08 -11.68
C ALA A 314 2.41 12.82 -11.09
N PRO A 315 1.32 13.23 -11.78
CA PRO A 315 0.00 12.68 -11.51
C PRO A 315 0.08 11.21 -11.90
N ASP A 316 0.54 10.37 -10.97
CA ASP A 316 0.85 8.96 -11.19
C ASP A 316 -0.42 8.22 -11.54
N GLY A 317 -0.80 8.14 -12.83
CA GLY A 317 -1.93 7.36 -13.39
C GLY A 317 -3.33 7.66 -12.84
N GLU A 318 -3.42 8.37 -11.72
CA GLU A 318 -4.61 8.70 -10.99
C GLU A 318 -5.14 10.02 -11.53
N ILE A 319 -5.82 9.92 -12.66
CA ILE A 319 -7.00 10.76 -12.87
C ILE A 319 -7.90 10.41 -11.69
N THR A 320 -7.87 11.23 -10.63
CA THR A 320 -8.84 11.09 -9.54
C THR A 320 -10.21 11.15 -10.18
N ARG A 321 -10.86 10.00 -10.33
CA ARG A 321 -12.20 9.91 -10.88
C ARG A 321 -13.09 10.65 -9.89
N VAL A 322 -13.43 11.89 -10.23
CA VAL A 322 -14.38 12.72 -9.47
C VAL A 322 -15.76 12.03 -9.38
N GLU A 323 -16.04 11.07 -10.25
CA GLU A 323 -17.30 10.34 -10.34
C GLU A 323 -17.05 8.84 -10.12
N GLU A 324 -17.98 8.19 -9.42
CA GLU A 324 -17.94 6.77 -9.12
C GLU A 324 -17.88 5.94 -10.42
N TYR A 325 -17.03 4.91 -10.45
CA TYR A 325 -16.94 4.05 -11.63
C TYR A 325 -18.24 3.26 -11.80
N VAL A 326 -18.85 3.44 -12.97
CA VAL A 326 -20.05 2.69 -13.38
C VAL A 326 -19.73 2.00 -14.69
N ALA A 327 -19.75 0.66 -14.70
CA ALA A 327 -19.48 -0.13 -15.89
C ALA A 327 -20.49 0.15 -17.01
N PRO A 328 -20.07 0.04 -18.30
CA PRO A 328 -20.97 0.01 -19.44
C PRO A 328 -22.14 -0.94 -19.23
N ARG A 329 -23.35 -0.51 -19.58
CA ARG A 329 -24.61 -1.22 -19.36
C ARG A 329 -25.23 -1.71 -20.66
N THR A 330 -24.93 -1.03 -21.78
CA THR A 330 -25.43 -1.39 -23.11
C THR A 330 -24.29 -1.81 -24.04
N PRO A 331 -24.57 -2.62 -25.08
CA PRO A 331 -23.56 -2.99 -26.08
C PRO A 331 -22.93 -1.78 -26.77
N THR A 332 -23.70 -0.70 -26.96
CA THR A 332 -23.21 0.56 -27.54
C THR A 332 -22.19 1.23 -26.60
N GLU A 333 -22.51 1.31 -25.31
CA GLU A 333 -21.59 1.84 -24.29
C GLU A 333 -20.31 1.01 -24.18
N GLU A 334 -20.40 -0.33 -24.23
CA GLU A 334 -19.23 -1.23 -24.19
C GLU A 334 -18.27 -0.97 -25.35
N ILE A 335 -18.81 -0.82 -26.56
CA ILE A 335 -18.00 -0.56 -27.76
C ILE A 335 -17.32 0.82 -27.66
N ILE A 336 -18.04 1.86 -27.22
CA ILE A 336 -17.49 3.22 -27.07
C ILE A 336 -16.42 3.24 -25.96
N ALA A 337 -16.69 2.60 -24.82
CA ALA A 337 -15.75 2.49 -23.72
C ALA A 337 -14.45 1.80 -24.17
N ASN A 338 -14.54 0.74 -24.96
CA ASN A 338 -13.38 0.06 -25.54
C ASN A 338 -12.60 0.96 -26.52
N ILE A 339 -13.29 1.73 -27.35
CA ILE A 339 -12.63 2.70 -28.25
C ILE A 339 -11.88 3.77 -27.44
N PHE A 340 -12.49 4.30 -26.37
CA PHE A 340 -11.85 5.24 -25.46
C PHE A 340 -10.62 4.61 -24.81
N ALA A 341 -10.75 3.42 -24.24
CA ALA A 341 -9.68 2.66 -23.61
C ALA A 341 -8.47 2.50 -24.54
N ASN A 342 -8.72 2.09 -25.79
CA ASN A 342 -7.69 1.88 -26.80
C ASN A 342 -6.98 3.18 -27.23
N LEU A 343 -7.73 4.27 -27.41
CA LEU A 343 -7.15 5.55 -27.83
C LEU A 343 -6.37 6.26 -26.72
N LEU A 344 -6.80 6.08 -25.48
CA LEU A 344 -6.25 6.76 -24.32
C LEU A 344 -5.22 5.91 -23.57
N GLY A 345 -5.11 4.62 -23.89
CA GLY A 345 -4.21 3.69 -23.20
C GLY A 345 -4.63 3.42 -21.75
N VAL A 346 -5.93 3.50 -21.44
CA VAL A 346 -6.51 3.30 -20.09
C VAL A 346 -7.35 2.02 -20.05
N GLN A 347 -7.43 1.35 -18.89
CA GLN A 347 -8.01 -0.01 -18.81
C GLN A 347 -9.53 -0.05 -18.69
N ASP A 348 -10.09 0.67 -17.72
CA ASP A 348 -11.53 0.66 -17.44
C ASP A 348 -12.09 2.05 -17.75
N VAL A 349 -13.02 2.14 -18.68
CA VAL A 349 -13.73 3.39 -18.98
C VAL A 349 -15.18 3.22 -18.55
N GLY A 350 -15.57 3.90 -17.48
CA GLY A 350 -16.94 3.92 -16.99
C GLY A 350 -17.83 4.80 -17.87
N ILE A 351 -19.14 4.61 -17.78
CA ILE A 351 -20.10 5.35 -18.61
C ILE A 351 -20.05 6.88 -18.38
N HIS A 352 -19.57 7.30 -17.20
CA HIS A 352 -19.42 8.69 -16.79
C HIS A 352 -18.01 9.23 -17.01
N ASP A 353 -17.08 8.40 -17.47
CA ASP A 353 -15.71 8.85 -17.73
C ASP A 353 -15.68 9.77 -18.96
N ASN A 354 -15.04 10.92 -18.76
CA ASN A 354 -14.92 11.97 -19.76
C ASN A 354 -13.61 11.79 -20.56
N PHE A 355 -13.73 11.73 -21.88
CA PHE A 355 -12.63 11.50 -22.82
C PHE A 355 -11.41 12.41 -22.58
N PHE A 356 -11.65 13.71 -22.39
CA PHE A 356 -10.58 14.68 -22.21
C PHE A 356 -9.96 14.62 -20.82
N ARG A 357 -10.78 14.30 -19.80
CA ARG A 357 -10.27 14.08 -18.44
C ARG A 357 -9.38 12.84 -18.34
N LEU A 358 -9.64 11.84 -19.19
CA LEU A 358 -8.81 10.64 -19.30
C LEU A 358 -7.51 10.86 -20.10
N GLY A 359 -7.18 12.10 -20.49
CA GLY A 359 -5.98 12.42 -21.27
C GLY A 359 -6.23 12.61 -22.76
N GLY A 360 -7.49 12.59 -23.20
CA GLY A 360 -7.87 12.89 -24.57
C GLY A 360 -7.57 14.32 -24.93
N HIS A 361 -7.16 14.55 -26.18
CA HIS A 361 -6.95 15.87 -26.77
C HIS A 361 -7.50 15.91 -28.19
N SER A 362 -7.54 17.09 -28.82
CA SER A 362 -8.22 17.29 -30.12
C SER A 362 -7.78 16.33 -31.23
N LEU A 363 -6.51 15.93 -31.27
CA LEU A 363 -6.03 14.92 -32.22
C LEU A 363 -6.60 13.52 -31.93
N LEU A 364 -6.62 13.07 -30.67
CA LEU A 364 -7.25 11.80 -30.27
C LEU A 364 -8.78 11.86 -30.47
N ALA A 365 -9.40 13.02 -30.24
CA ALA A 365 -10.84 13.21 -30.50
C ALA A 365 -11.17 13.07 -32.00
N THR A 366 -10.30 13.56 -32.89
CA THR A 366 -10.45 13.34 -34.34
C THR A 366 -10.35 11.85 -34.69
N GLN A 367 -9.45 11.11 -34.05
CA GLN A 367 -9.31 9.65 -34.23
C GLN A 367 -10.54 8.90 -33.69
N LEU A 368 -11.06 9.32 -32.54
CA LEU A 368 -12.30 8.82 -31.96
C LEU A 368 -13.48 8.98 -32.93
N ILE A 369 -13.68 10.16 -33.50
CA ILE A 369 -14.74 10.43 -34.48
C ILE A 369 -14.62 9.50 -35.70
N SER A 370 -13.40 9.31 -36.20
CA SER A 370 -13.14 8.40 -37.32
C SER A 370 -13.55 6.96 -36.99
N GLN A 371 -13.18 6.46 -35.80
CA GLN A 371 -13.55 5.11 -35.37
C GLN A 371 -15.06 4.96 -35.15
N LEU A 372 -15.70 5.92 -34.47
CA LEU A 372 -17.15 5.90 -34.27
C LEU A 372 -17.91 5.91 -35.61
N ARG A 373 -17.43 6.68 -36.60
CA ARG A 373 -18.02 6.70 -37.94
C ARG A 373 -17.92 5.35 -38.63
N VAL A 374 -16.77 4.68 -38.55
CA VAL A 374 -16.58 3.34 -39.16
C VAL A 374 -17.44 2.29 -38.45
N THR A 375 -17.51 2.34 -37.13
CA THR A 375 -18.19 1.31 -36.33
C THR A 375 -19.72 1.44 -36.38
N PHE A 376 -20.24 2.68 -36.36
CA PHE A 376 -21.68 2.93 -36.23
C PHE A 376 -22.33 3.56 -37.47
N ASN A 377 -21.54 3.91 -38.50
CA ASN A 377 -22.00 4.55 -39.74
C ASN A 377 -22.80 5.86 -39.52
N ILE A 378 -22.36 6.66 -38.55
CA ILE A 378 -22.99 7.95 -38.17
C ILE A 378 -21.93 9.06 -38.25
N GLU A 379 -22.32 10.26 -38.64
CA GLU A 379 -21.45 11.44 -38.59
C GLU A 379 -21.60 12.16 -37.25
N ILE A 380 -20.49 12.26 -36.52
CA ILE A 380 -20.36 13.05 -35.29
C ILE A 380 -19.37 14.18 -35.55
N THR A 381 -19.71 15.38 -35.12
CA THR A 381 -18.80 16.53 -35.21
C THR A 381 -17.88 16.62 -34.00
N LEU A 382 -16.74 17.28 -34.17
CA LEU A 382 -15.81 17.52 -33.05
C LEU A 382 -16.48 18.34 -31.94
N ARG A 383 -17.37 19.28 -32.30
CA ARG A 383 -18.14 20.07 -31.33
C ARG A 383 -19.01 19.17 -30.45
N GLU A 384 -19.70 18.19 -31.02
CA GLU A 384 -20.55 17.26 -30.24
C GLU A 384 -19.75 16.44 -29.23
N ILE A 385 -18.54 16.00 -29.60
CA ILE A 385 -17.64 15.32 -28.65
C ILE A 385 -17.20 16.26 -27.51
N PHE A 386 -16.96 17.55 -27.80
CA PHE A 386 -16.63 18.53 -26.76
C PHE A 386 -17.80 18.90 -25.86
N ASP A 387 -19.02 18.98 -26.41
CA ASP A 387 -20.22 19.33 -25.66
C ASP A 387 -20.71 18.15 -24.80
N SER A 388 -20.32 16.92 -25.14
CA SER A 388 -20.78 15.68 -24.49
C SER A 388 -19.70 14.59 -24.48
N PRO A 389 -18.60 14.78 -23.74
CA PRO A 389 -17.39 13.94 -23.83
C PRO A 389 -17.43 12.62 -23.05
N THR A 390 -18.60 12.17 -22.57
CA THR A 390 -18.72 10.94 -21.78
C THR A 390 -19.21 9.77 -22.64
N VAL A 391 -18.84 8.54 -22.26
CA VAL A 391 -19.30 7.32 -22.95
C VAL A 391 -20.82 7.28 -23.05
N LYS A 392 -21.52 7.57 -21.94
CA LYS A 392 -22.99 7.64 -21.92
C LYS A 392 -23.54 8.65 -22.91
N ASN A 393 -23.05 9.89 -22.89
CA ASN A 393 -23.64 10.94 -23.73
C ASN A 393 -23.37 10.70 -25.21
N VAL A 394 -22.20 10.13 -25.55
CA VAL A 394 -21.90 9.70 -26.92
C VAL A 394 -22.82 8.56 -27.34
N ALA A 395 -23.09 7.59 -26.46
CA ALA A 395 -24.04 6.52 -26.73
C ALA A 395 -25.47 7.05 -26.96
N ASP A 396 -25.95 7.94 -26.08
CA ASP A 396 -27.26 8.59 -26.18
C ASP A 396 -27.40 9.36 -27.52
N TYR A 397 -26.34 10.06 -27.94
CA TYR A 397 -26.31 10.77 -29.23
C TYR A 397 -26.43 9.80 -30.42
N LEU A 398 -25.70 8.68 -30.40
CA LEU A 398 -25.77 7.66 -31.45
C LEU A 398 -27.16 7.01 -31.54
N GLU A 399 -27.80 6.76 -30.40
CA GLU A 399 -29.15 6.18 -30.37
C GLU A 399 -30.20 7.13 -30.99
N VAL A 400 -30.15 8.42 -30.67
CA VAL A 400 -31.04 9.43 -31.27
C VAL A 400 -30.80 9.57 -32.77
N ALA A 401 -29.53 9.61 -33.21
CA ALA A 401 -29.18 9.68 -34.62
C ALA A 401 -29.65 8.45 -35.41
N HIS A 402 -29.62 7.26 -34.80
CA HIS A 402 -30.09 6.01 -35.39
C HIS A 402 -31.63 5.93 -35.49
N GLN A 403 -32.36 6.57 -34.56
CA GLN A 403 -33.82 6.67 -34.63
C GLN A 403 -34.28 7.65 -35.73
N LEU A 404 -33.61 8.79 -35.88
CA LEU A 404 -33.94 9.79 -36.91
C LEU A 404 -33.68 9.29 -38.34
N SER A 405 -32.66 8.47 -38.53
CA SER A 405 -32.37 7.83 -39.82
C SER A 405 -33.39 6.73 -40.18
N LYS A 406 -33.93 5.99 -39.19
CA LYS A 406 -35.02 5.02 -39.42
C LYS A 406 -36.38 5.64 -39.74
N VAL A 407 -36.66 6.86 -39.28
CA VAL A 407 -37.94 7.57 -39.55
C VAL A 407 -37.97 8.15 -40.98
N SER A 408 -36.83 8.57 -41.53
CA SER A 408 -36.75 9.09 -42.92
C SER A 408 -36.88 8.01 -44.01
N ASP A 409 -36.70 6.73 -43.68
CA ASP A 409 -36.74 5.61 -44.63
C ASP A 409 -38.14 4.98 -44.83
N ASN A 410 -39.21 5.59 -44.29
CA ASN A 410 -40.56 5.06 -44.40
C ASN A 410 -41.53 6.03 -45.14
N PRO A 411 -41.64 5.97 -46.48
CA PRO A 411 -42.62 6.77 -47.20
C PRO A 411 -43.97 6.05 -47.21
N LYS A 412 -44.88 6.40 -46.30
CA LYS A 412 -46.31 6.17 -46.50
C LYS A 412 -47.08 7.48 -46.34
N VAL A 413 -47.23 8.19 -47.45
CA VAL A 413 -48.37 9.10 -47.66
C VAL A 413 -49.06 8.64 -48.93
N GLY A 414 -50.18 7.95 -48.77
CA GLY A 414 -51.07 7.59 -49.87
C GLY A 414 -51.67 8.85 -50.49
N LYS A 415 -51.60 8.94 -51.83
CA LYS A 415 -52.48 9.82 -52.59
C LYS A 415 -53.88 9.20 -52.60
N GLU A 416 -54.77 9.70 -51.76
CA GLU A 416 -56.21 9.50 -51.96
C GLU A 416 -56.63 10.26 -53.22
N ARG A 417 -57.17 9.51 -54.17
CA ARG A 417 -57.80 10.01 -55.39
C ARG A 417 -59.29 10.09 -55.10
N VAL A 418 -59.83 11.29 -54.96
CA VAL A 418 -61.27 11.54 -54.84
C VAL A 418 -61.84 11.55 -56.25
N GLU A 419 -62.72 10.59 -56.55
CA GLU A 419 -63.58 10.59 -57.75
C GLU A 419 -64.72 11.59 -57.59
N PHE A 420 -65.02 12.30 -58.68
CA PHE A 420 -66.36 12.76 -59.04
C PHE A 420 -66.60 12.39 -60.50
#